data_AF-A0AAE1J7Q7-F1
#
_entry.id   AF-A0AAE1J7Q7-F1
#
_cell.length_a   1.000
_cell.length_b   1.000
_cell.length_c   1.000
_cell.angle_alpha   90.00
_cell.angle_beta   90.00
_cell.angle_gamma   90.00
#
_symmetry.space_group_name_H-M   'P 1'
#
loop_
_entity.id
_entity.type
_entity.pdbx_description
1 polymer ?
#
loop_
_entity_poly.entity_id
_entity_poly.type
_entity_poly.pdbx_seq_one_letter_code
_entity_poly.pdbx_strand_id
1 'polypeptide(L)'
;MIPLRLPNMEKTVKIPLVGNAVMMLSNITIYQIDVPSSNIKPREDGISILASGMTCILSMNWYYSYSTWLVPVEISDEGSASVQVEHMDIGLTLGMENAGPEGH
;
A
#
# COMPACT_ATOMS: atom_id res chain seq x y z
N MET A 1 0.27 -9.25 -15.95
CA MET A 1 0.58 -8.69 -14.62
C MET A 1 -0.59 -9.00 -13.70
N ILE A 2 -0.32 -9.33 -12.43
CA ILE A 2 -1.36 -9.66 -11.44
C ILE A 2 -1.53 -8.42 -10.53
N PRO A 3 -2.73 -7.81 -10.44
CA PRO A 3 -2.97 -6.70 -9.51
C PRO A 3 -2.70 -7.12 -8.07
N LEU A 4 -2.00 -6.27 -7.30
CA LEU A 4 -1.76 -6.52 -5.89
C LEU A 4 -2.92 -5.94 -5.08
N ARG A 5 -3.62 -6.82 -4.36
CA ARG A 5 -4.68 -6.41 -3.43
C ARG A 5 -4.10 -6.20 -2.04
N LEU A 6 -4.41 -5.05 -1.45
CA LEU A 6 -4.04 -4.73 -0.08
C LEU A 6 -5.22 -5.01 0.86
N PRO A 7 -4.95 -5.32 2.14
CA PRO A 7 -6.02 -5.50 3.12
C PRO A 7 -6.80 -4.20 3.31
N ASN A 8 -8.09 -4.33 3.62
CA ASN A 8 -8.91 -3.20 4.03
C ASN A 8 -8.35 -2.57 5.31
N MET A 9 -8.56 -1.27 5.47
CA MET A 9 -8.11 -0.51 6.64
C MET A 9 -9.29 0.22 7.24
N GLU A 10 -9.39 0.22 8.56
CA GLU A 10 -10.41 0.95 9.31
C GLU A 10 -9.74 1.75 10.42
N LYS A 11 -10.19 2.97 10.65
CA LYS A 11 -9.71 3.81 11.73
C LYS A 11 -10.81 4.73 12.24
N THR A 12 -10.91 4.84 13.56
CA THR A 12 -11.73 5.86 14.21
C THR A 12 -10.85 7.02 14.65
N VAL A 13 -11.22 8.23 14.25
CA VAL A 13 -10.50 9.47 14.58
C VAL A 13 -11.44 10.41 15.33
N LYS A 14 -10.95 11.02 16.41
CA LYS A 14 -11.69 12.05 17.13
C LYS A 14 -11.44 13.42 16.49
N ILE A 15 -12.48 14.01 15.91
CA ILE A 15 -12.45 15.32 15.27
C ILE A 15 -13.02 16.36 16.25
N PRO A 16 -12.29 17.45 16.55
CA PRO A 16 -12.78 18.52 17.42
C PRO A 16 -14.14 19.06 16.95
N LEU A 17 -15.06 19.31 17.88
CA LEU A 17 -16.42 19.82 17.66
C LEU A 17 -17.38 18.88 16.91
N VAL A 18 -16.87 17.87 16.19
CA VAL A 18 -17.66 16.90 15.43
C VAL A 18 -17.91 15.63 16.24
N GLY A 19 -16.90 15.07 16.89
CA GLY A 19 -17.01 13.79 17.62
C GLY A 19 -16.11 12.71 17.02
N ASN A 20 -16.51 11.45 17.15
CA ASN A 20 -15.78 10.33 16.55
C ASN A 20 -16.21 10.14 15.10
N ALA A 21 -15.25 10.07 14.20
CA ALA A 21 -15.44 9.72 12.80
C ALA A 21 -14.80 8.36 12.52
N VAL A 22 -15.58 7.41 12.03
CA VAL A 22 -15.11 6.13 11.51
C VAL A 22 -14.73 6.33 10.04
N MET A 23 -13.56 5.86 9.64
CA MET A 23 -13.06 5.95 8.28
C MET A 23 -12.63 4.55 7.82
N MET A 24 -13.04 4.16 6.62
CA MET A 24 -12.69 2.87 6.04
C MET A 24 -12.13 3.06 4.62
N LEU A 25 -11.05 2.34 4.33
CA LEU A 25 -10.53 2.14 2.98
C LEU A 25 -10.69 0.66 2.62
N SER A 26 -11.28 0.40 1.45
CA SER A 26 -11.55 -0.97 0.99
C SER A 26 -11.29 -1.13 -0.50
N ASN A 27 -11.26 -2.39 -0.97
CA ASN A 27 -10.98 -2.71 -2.37
C ASN A 27 -9.68 -2.07 -2.89
N ILE A 28 -8.68 -1.95 -2.01
CA ILE A 28 -7.44 -1.27 -2.28
C ILE A 28 -6.60 -2.13 -3.23
N THR A 29 -6.34 -1.61 -4.43
CA THR A 29 -5.69 -2.34 -5.52
C THR A 29 -4.58 -1.51 -6.15
N ILE A 30 -3.38 -2.09 -6.24
CA ILE A 30 -2.29 -1.58 -7.05
C ILE A 30 -2.36 -2.29 -8.41
N TYR A 31 -2.66 -1.54 -9.48
CA TYR A 31 -2.81 -2.13 -10.82
C TYR A 31 -1.47 -2.29 -11.56
N GLN A 32 -0.62 -1.28 -11.47
CA GLN A 32 0.66 -1.22 -12.16
C GLN A 32 1.66 -0.48 -11.28
N ILE A 33 2.89 -0.99 -11.26
CA ILE A 33 4.06 -0.31 -10.75
C ILE A 33 4.96 -0.08 -11.95
N ASP A 34 5.27 1.19 -12.22
CA ASP A 34 6.26 1.57 -13.23
C ASP A 34 7.63 1.64 -12.56
N VAL A 35 8.60 0.93 -13.15
CA VAL A 35 9.95 0.79 -12.63
C VAL A 35 10.92 1.33 -13.68
N PRO A 36 11.30 2.61 -13.61
CA PRO A 36 12.10 3.25 -14.64
C PRO A 36 13.55 2.72 -14.65
N SER A 37 14.10 2.41 -13.48
CA SER A 37 15.43 1.85 -13.34
C SER A 37 15.57 1.00 -12.08
N SER A 38 16.49 0.04 -12.13
CA SER A 38 16.93 -0.72 -10.98
C SER A 38 18.44 -0.94 -11.03
N ASN A 39 19.04 -1.16 -9.87
CA ASN A 39 20.47 -1.43 -9.70
C ASN A 39 20.66 -2.72 -8.92
N ILE A 40 21.56 -3.57 -9.40
CA ILE A 40 21.94 -4.83 -8.75
C ILE A 40 23.32 -4.64 -8.12
N LYS A 41 23.45 -5.00 -6.84
CA LYS A 41 24.69 -4.95 -6.08
C LYS A 41 25.04 -6.35 -5.56
N PRO A 42 26.16 -6.94 -6.00
CA PRO A 42 26.69 -8.15 -5.38
C PRO A 42 26.99 -7.93 -3.89
N ARG A 43 26.81 -8.98 -3.10
CA ARG A 43 27.20 -9.06 -1.68
C ARG A 43 27.94 -10.38 -1.43
N GLU A 44 28.53 -10.53 -0.25
CA GLU A 44 29.31 -11.72 0.12
C GLU A 44 28.49 -13.02 0.05
N ASP A 45 27.21 -12.97 0.38
CA ASP A 45 26.28 -14.10 0.50
C ASP A 45 25.07 -14.01 -0.44
N GLY A 46 25.12 -13.15 -1.45
CA GLY A 46 24.02 -13.01 -2.41
C GLY A 46 24.00 -11.69 -3.18
N ILE A 47 22.80 -11.17 -3.44
CA ILE A 47 22.59 -9.93 -4.20
C ILE A 47 21.56 -9.02 -3.55
N SER A 48 21.71 -7.72 -3.74
CA SER A 48 20.70 -6.71 -3.46
C SER A 48 20.23 -6.06 -4.75
N ILE A 49 18.92 -5.86 -4.88
CA ILE A 49 18.27 -5.16 -5.98
C ILE A 49 17.60 -3.93 -5.40
N LEU A 50 17.94 -2.75 -5.92
CA LEU A 50 17.39 -1.46 -5.50
C LEU A 50 16.69 -0.83 -6.70
N ALA A 51 15.45 -0.39 -6.51
CA ALA A 51 14.70 0.37 -7.50
C ALA A 51 14.23 1.68 -6.87
N SER A 52 14.40 2.77 -7.58
CA SER A 52 14.10 4.13 -7.12
C SER A 52 13.37 4.92 -8.17
N GLY A 53 12.57 5.89 -7.72
CA GLY A 53 11.75 6.72 -8.61
C GLY A 53 10.57 5.96 -9.22
N MET A 54 10.14 4.86 -8.59
CA MET A 54 8.98 4.10 -9.07
C MET A 54 7.71 4.91 -8.87
N THR A 55 6.76 4.70 -9.78
CA THR A 55 5.40 5.24 -9.64
C THR A 55 4.38 4.11 -9.62
N CYS A 56 3.28 4.28 -8.90
CA CYS A 56 2.18 3.33 -8.97
C CYS A 56 0.83 4.05 -8.89
N ILE A 57 -0.18 3.42 -9.50
CA ILE A 57 -1.56 3.87 -9.38
C ILE A 57 -2.27 2.93 -8.40
N LEU A 58 -2.73 3.52 -7.31
CA LEU A 58 -3.53 2.89 -6.26
C LEU A 58 -4.99 3.27 -6.47
N SER A 59 -5.88 2.29 -6.57
CA SER A 59 -7.33 2.50 -6.55
C SER A 59 -7.91 1.97 -5.25
N MET A 60 -8.91 2.65 -4.70
CA MET A 60 -9.58 2.25 -3.47
C MET A 60 -11.02 2.77 -3.43
N ASN A 61 -11.86 2.14 -2.62
CA ASN A 61 -13.09 2.73 -2.13
C ASN A 61 -12.84 3.37 -0.76
N TRP A 62 -13.49 4.49 -0.50
CA TRP A 62 -13.47 5.18 0.78
C TRP A 62 -14.89 5.31 1.32
N TYR A 63 -14.99 5.28 2.65
CA TYR A 63 -16.21 5.52 3.40
C TYR A 63 -15.86 6.27 4.67
N TYR A 64 -16.71 7.21 5.08
CA TYR A 64 -16.67 7.72 6.44
C TYR A 64 -18.07 7.82 7.03
N SER A 65 -18.15 7.71 8.36
CA SER A 65 -19.33 8.15 9.11
C SER A 65 -18.96 8.85 10.41
N TYR A 66 -19.79 9.80 10.82
CA TYR A 66 -19.67 10.45 12.12
C TYR A 66 -21.04 10.85 12.66
N SER A 67 -21.11 10.98 13.99
CA SER A 67 -22.27 11.54 14.68
C SER A 67 -21.83 12.78 15.45
N THR A 68 -22.66 13.83 15.40
CA THR A 68 -22.39 15.08 16.12
C THR A 68 -23.35 15.27 17.27
N TRP A 69 -22.93 16.03 18.28
CA TRP A 69 -23.80 16.44 19.36
C TRP A 69 -24.88 17.47 18.92
N LEU A 70 -24.66 18.17 17.80
CA LEU A 70 -25.54 19.24 17.32
C LEU A 70 -26.77 18.73 16.57
N VAL A 71 -26.66 17.58 15.90
CA VAL A 71 -27.74 16.97 15.12
C VAL A 71 -27.77 15.47 15.42
N PRO A 72 -28.90 14.90 15.89
CA PRO A 72 -29.00 13.49 16.28
C PRO A 72 -29.17 12.58 15.05
N VAL A 73 -28.34 12.78 14.03
CA VAL A 73 -28.36 12.03 12.78
C VAL A 73 -26.92 11.65 12.45
N GLU A 74 -26.71 10.40 12.04
CA GLU A 74 -25.44 9.93 11.51
C GLU A 74 -25.23 10.53 10.11
N ILE A 75 -24.08 11.16 9.90
CA ILE A 75 -23.66 11.68 8.61
C ILE A 75 -22.62 10.72 8.06
N SER A 76 -22.84 10.24 6.85
CA SER A 76 -21.89 9.39 6.14
C SER A 76 -21.80 9.77 4.68
N ASP A 77 -20.66 9.43 4.07
CA ASP A 77 -20.44 9.54 2.64
C ASP A 77 -19.47 8.45 2.19
N GLU A 78 -19.51 8.11 0.91
CA GLU A 78 -18.70 7.06 0.32
C GLU A 78 -18.38 7.32 -1.15
N GLY A 79 -17.32 6.67 -1.63
CA GLY A 79 -16.97 6.74 -3.03
C GLY A 79 -15.72 5.95 -3.37
N SER A 80 -15.14 6.29 -4.53
CA SER A 80 -13.91 5.69 -5.02
C SER A 80 -12.85 6.77 -5.22
N ALA A 81 -11.58 6.39 -5.05
CA ALA A 81 -10.42 7.25 -5.24
C ALA A 81 -9.35 6.54 -6.07
N SER A 82 -8.62 7.31 -6.86
CA SER A 82 -7.39 6.88 -7.52
C SER A 82 -6.26 7.82 -7.10
N VAL A 83 -5.17 7.24 -6.61
CA VAL A 83 -4.01 7.96 -6.08
C VAL A 83 -2.79 7.52 -6.87
N GLN A 84 -2.09 8.49 -7.46
CA GLN A 84 -0.76 8.29 -8.01
C GLN A 84 0.26 8.44 -6.89
N VAL A 85 1.00 7.37 -6.62
CA VAL A 85 2.14 7.39 -5.70
C VAL A 85 3.39 7.61 -6.54
N GLU A 86 4.18 8.62 -6.18
CA GLU A 86 5.41 8.97 -6.87
C GLU A 86 6.63 8.77 -5.98
N HIS A 87 7.80 8.66 -6.61
CA HIS A 87 9.10 8.58 -5.93
C HIS A 87 9.20 7.43 -4.92
N MET A 88 8.62 6.26 -5.25
CA MET A 88 8.72 5.07 -4.41
C MET A 88 10.12 4.44 -4.55
N ASP A 89 10.67 4.00 -3.42
CA ASP A 89 11.92 3.25 -3.32
C ASP A 89 11.65 1.84 -2.75
N ILE A 90 12.20 0.81 -3.38
CA ILE A 90 12.10 -0.58 -2.94
C ILE A 90 13.48 -1.22 -2.99
N GLY A 91 13.81 -1.98 -1.94
CA GLY A 91 14.98 -2.85 -1.87
C GLY A 91 14.57 -4.30 -1.67
N LEU A 92 15.19 -5.21 -2.43
CA LEU A 92 15.11 -6.65 -2.25
C LEU A 92 16.51 -7.18 -2.02
N THR A 93 16.68 -8.04 -1.01
CA THR A 93 17.94 -8.78 -0.79
C THR A 93 17.66 -10.27 -0.89
N LEU A 94 18.46 -10.95 -1.68
CA LEU A 94 18.36 -12.38 -1.95
C LEU A 94 19.64 -13.04 -1.46
N GLY A 95 19.50 -13.93 -0.47
CA GLY A 95 20.59 -14.81 -0.05
C GLY A 95 20.77 -15.96 -1.04
N MET A 96 21.99 -16.44 -1.18
CA MET A 96 22.33 -17.59 -2.03
C MET A 96 22.84 -18.73 -1.15
N GLU A 97 22.20 -19.90 -1.28
CA GLU A 97 22.67 -21.13 -0.66
C GLU A 97 23.17 -22.09 -1.73
N ASN A 98 24.25 -22.80 -1.43
CA ASN A 98 24.77 -23.81 -2.33
C ASN A 98 23.86 -25.04 -2.29
N ALA A 99 23.20 -25.35 -3.41
CA ALA A 99 22.59 -26.65 -3.60
C ALA A 99 23.75 -27.66 -3.72
N GLY A 100 24.10 -28.33 -2.62
CA GLY A 100 25.17 -29.33 -2.58
C GLY A 100 25.01 -30.40 -3.68
N PRO A 101 26.06 -31.19 -3.99
CA PRO A 101 25.99 -32.19 -5.05
C PRO A 101 24.80 -33.12 -4.79
N GLU A 102 23.90 -33.26 -5.78
CA GLU A 102 22.93 -34.35 -5.79
C GLU A 102 23.73 -35.66 -5.67
N GLY A 103 23.60 -36.33 -4.53
CA GLY A 103 24.33 -37.55 -4.24
C GLY A 103 23.95 -38.63 -5.26
N HIS A 104 24.93 -39.07 -6.04
CA HIS A 104 24.94 -40.35 -6.73
C HIS A 104 25.72 -41.37 -5.92
#